data_AF-A0A2V2W0H8-F1
#
_entry.id   AF-A0A2V2W0H8-F1
#
_cell.length_a   1.000
_cell.length_b   1.000
_cell.length_c   1.000
_cell.angle_alpha   90.00
_cell.angle_beta   90.00
_cell.angle_gamma   90.00
#
_symmetry.space_group_name_H-M   'P 1'
#
loop_
_entity.id
_entity.type
_entity.pdbx_description
1 polymer ?
#
loop_
_entity_poly.entity_id
_entity_poly.type
_entity_poly.pdbx_seq_one_letter_code
_entity_poly.pdbx_strand_id
1 'polypeptide(L)'
;MALAGVFFLDMEVNCLPGFSRIVRVETGDTECVDCNLTGGVVGMIPYLNQSERCVQCGGDRTFSELVDPTHDEMTRKCVCPADYELVEQVGKRLLESQMCVPCGPDGCSGCVFPYSLKETGECVCASGYTTLYDASCVPTEVYNGVVVAAVGATTTFQPLNLNNKGILGPSVTSVVVRSYAMDSAVQCMRGMAVGCSLLFNMCVLMMYDVDSLPCKLYLSVRDKRTSYRRLPPLFDGDNTGHLHQRRWRPAGNHKYHGRW
;
A
#
# COMPACT_ATOMS: atom_id res chain seq x y z
N MET A 1 -37.31 20.81 0.44
CA MET A 1 -35.88 20.76 0.79
C MET A 1 -35.47 19.30 0.83
N ALA A 2 -34.86 18.80 -0.23
CA ALA A 2 -34.31 17.46 -0.30
C ALA A 2 -32.79 17.61 -0.31
N LEU A 3 -32.12 17.19 0.77
CA LEU A 3 -30.67 17.08 0.83
C LEU A 3 -30.29 15.81 0.07
N ALA A 4 -29.73 15.99 -1.12
CA ALA A 4 -29.08 14.92 -1.86
C ALA A 4 -27.84 14.47 -1.08
N GLY A 5 -27.87 13.22 -0.59
CA GLY A 5 -26.70 12.56 -0.02
C GLY A 5 -25.66 12.37 -1.11
N VAL A 6 -24.53 13.04 -0.99
CA VAL A 6 -23.38 12.83 -1.86
C VAL A 6 -22.75 11.50 -1.47
N PHE A 7 -22.95 10.50 -2.33
CA PHE A 7 -22.13 9.29 -2.35
C PHE A 7 -20.72 9.69 -2.77
N PHE A 8 -19.80 9.79 -1.81
CA PHE A 8 -18.37 9.78 -2.13
C PHE A 8 -17.98 8.34 -2.46
N LEU A 9 -18.10 7.99 -3.72
CA LEU A 9 -17.30 6.92 -4.31
C LEU A 9 -15.84 7.39 -4.19
N ASP A 10 -15.08 6.74 -3.29
CA ASP A 10 -13.64 6.93 -3.18
C ASP A 10 -12.97 6.40 -4.46
N MET A 11 -13.02 7.22 -5.52
CA MET A 11 -12.15 7.10 -6.67
C MET A 11 -10.73 7.24 -6.14
N GLU A 12 -9.93 6.19 -6.28
CA GLU A 12 -8.48 6.29 -6.22
C GLU A 12 -8.10 7.47 -7.14
N VAL A 13 -7.64 8.59 -6.56
CA VAL A 13 -7.28 9.77 -7.34
C VAL A 13 -5.97 9.44 -8.04
N ASN A 14 -6.10 8.72 -9.16
CA ASN A 14 -5.02 8.49 -10.08
C ASN A 14 -4.79 9.80 -10.83
N CYS A 15 -3.67 10.46 -10.51
CA CYS A 15 -3.26 11.66 -11.22
C CYS A 15 -2.97 11.31 -12.69
N LEU A 16 -3.26 12.24 -13.59
CA LEU A 16 -2.94 12.09 -15.00
C LEU A 16 -1.41 11.99 -15.19
N PRO A 17 -0.91 11.36 -16.27
CA PRO A 17 0.52 11.35 -16.57
C PRO A 17 1.12 12.77 -16.54
N GLY A 18 2.26 12.92 -15.85
CA GLY A 18 2.93 14.20 -15.62
C GLY A 18 2.44 14.97 -14.39
N PHE A 19 1.44 14.47 -13.66
CA PHE A 19 1.00 15.05 -12.39
C PHE A 19 1.43 14.17 -11.21
N SER A 20 2.17 14.74 -10.26
CA SER A 20 2.56 14.03 -9.04
C SER A 20 1.44 14.05 -8.01
N ARG A 21 1.12 12.90 -7.44
CA ARG A 21 0.20 12.75 -6.31
C ARG A 21 0.88 13.12 -4.99
N ILE A 22 0.49 14.25 -4.41
CA ILE A 22 1.02 14.73 -3.12
C ILE A 22 -0.03 14.58 -2.02
N VAL A 23 0.38 14.11 -0.85
CA VAL A 23 -0.45 14.02 0.35
C VAL A 23 0.07 15.05 1.36
N ARG A 24 -0.72 16.10 1.63
CA ARG A 24 -0.31 17.22 2.50
C ARG A 24 -0.16 16.77 3.95
N VAL A 25 1.01 16.88 4.58
CA VAL A 25 1.23 16.30 5.93
C VAL A 25 0.21 16.81 6.98
N GLU A 26 -0.19 18.08 6.88
CA GLU A 26 -1.04 18.75 7.87
C GLU A 26 -2.52 18.36 7.75
N THR A 27 -3.06 18.45 6.53
CA THR A 27 -4.47 18.17 6.29
C THR A 27 -4.67 16.72 5.92
N GLY A 28 -3.73 16.15 5.14
CA GLY A 28 -3.60 14.90 4.36
C GLY A 28 -4.48 14.76 3.13
N ASP A 29 -5.04 15.87 2.70
CA ASP A 29 -5.71 15.91 1.41
C ASP A 29 -4.73 15.48 0.32
N THR A 30 -5.27 14.74 -0.65
CA THR A 30 -4.52 14.33 -1.84
C THR A 30 -4.71 15.37 -2.93
N GLU A 31 -3.61 15.86 -3.48
CA GLU A 31 -3.59 16.79 -4.60
C GLU A 31 -2.74 16.24 -5.76
N CYS A 32 -3.11 16.59 -6.99
CA CYS A 32 -2.33 16.29 -8.18
C CYS A 32 -1.62 17.57 -8.63
N VAL A 33 -0.29 17.61 -8.53
CA VAL A 33 0.53 18.75 -8.91
C VAL A 33 1.12 18.53 -10.29
N ASP A 34 0.93 19.48 -11.21
CA ASP A 34 1.49 19.42 -12.56
C ASP A 34 3.00 19.67 -12.53
N CYS A 35 3.79 18.63 -12.82
CA CYS A 35 5.25 18.75 -12.80
C CYS A 35 5.80 19.61 -13.95
N ASN A 36 5.03 19.77 -15.05
CA ASN A 36 5.45 20.61 -16.17
C ASN A 36 5.54 22.09 -15.77
N LEU A 37 4.75 22.55 -14.80
CA LEU A 37 4.82 23.93 -14.30
C LEU A 37 6.19 24.24 -13.66
N THR A 38 6.88 23.20 -13.20
CA THR A 38 8.24 23.30 -12.66
C THR A 38 9.32 22.92 -13.67
N GLY A 39 8.96 22.57 -14.91
CA GLY A 39 9.90 22.04 -15.91
C GLY A 39 10.36 20.61 -15.64
N GLY A 40 9.66 19.89 -14.76
CA GLY A 40 10.03 18.55 -14.31
C GLY A 40 9.00 17.47 -14.67
N VAL A 41 9.29 16.25 -14.24
CA VAL A 41 8.46 15.06 -14.42
C VAL A 41 8.15 14.42 -13.07
N VAL A 42 7.25 13.44 -13.06
CA VAL A 42 6.98 12.63 -11.86
C VAL A 42 8.19 11.74 -11.56
N GLY A 43 8.70 11.86 -10.33
CA GLY A 43 9.84 11.11 -9.87
C GLY A 43 9.56 9.62 -9.65
N MET A 44 10.58 8.80 -9.85
CA MET A 44 10.57 7.35 -9.65
C MET A 44 10.57 6.97 -8.17
N ILE A 45 11.19 7.79 -7.31
CA ILE A 45 11.29 7.51 -5.88
C ILE A 45 10.33 8.44 -5.11
N PRO A 46 9.25 7.92 -4.50
CA PRO A 46 8.36 8.76 -3.70
C PRO A 46 9.00 9.15 -2.35
N TYR A 47 8.40 10.13 -1.68
CA TYR A 47 8.68 10.42 -0.27
C TYR A 47 8.24 9.25 0.63
N LEU A 48 8.69 9.26 1.89
CA LEU A 48 8.34 8.25 2.90
C LEU A 48 6.83 8.09 3.11
N ASN A 49 6.05 9.16 2.91
CA ASN A 49 4.59 9.17 3.01
C ASN A 49 3.88 8.74 1.69
N GLN A 50 4.62 8.16 0.73
CA GLN A 50 4.15 7.84 -0.63
C GLN A 50 3.67 9.03 -1.47
N SER A 51 3.97 10.26 -1.05
CA SER A 51 3.79 11.39 -1.96
C SER A 51 4.81 11.26 -3.08
N GLU A 52 4.33 11.37 -4.31
CA GLU A 52 5.19 11.54 -5.46
C GLU A 52 5.85 12.92 -5.42
N ARG A 53 6.86 13.11 -6.25
CA ARG A 53 7.62 14.34 -6.35
C ARG A 53 7.74 14.78 -7.80
N CYS A 54 7.82 16.08 -8.02
CA CYS A 54 8.26 16.61 -9.30
C CYS A 54 9.77 16.79 -9.25
N VAL A 55 10.47 16.21 -10.23
CA VAL A 55 11.93 16.24 -10.36
C VAL A 55 12.31 16.70 -11.76
N GLN A 56 13.44 17.39 -11.87
CA GLN A 56 13.94 17.85 -13.17
C GLN A 56 14.49 16.69 -14.00
N CYS A 57 14.48 16.85 -15.33
CA CYS A 57 15.31 16.05 -16.22
C CYS A 57 16.70 16.68 -16.27
N GLY A 58 17.71 16.03 -15.68
CA GLY A 58 19.08 16.51 -15.70
C GLY A 58 19.38 17.64 -14.72
N GLY A 59 20.64 18.05 -14.68
CA GLY A 59 21.13 19.20 -13.92
C GLY A 59 21.81 18.87 -12.59
N ASP A 60 21.73 17.62 -12.11
CA ASP A 60 22.48 17.19 -10.93
C ASP A 60 23.96 16.98 -11.28
N ARG A 61 24.83 17.75 -10.62
CA ARG A 61 26.28 17.74 -10.83
C ARG A 61 27.04 16.97 -9.76
N THR A 62 26.34 16.24 -8.91
CA THR A 62 26.94 15.46 -7.82
C THR A 62 27.89 14.39 -8.35
N PHE A 63 27.58 13.79 -9.51
CA PHE A 63 28.37 12.77 -10.16
C PHE A 63 28.67 13.20 -11.60
N SER A 64 29.93 13.42 -11.94
CA SER A 64 30.35 13.87 -13.27
C SER A 64 30.17 12.84 -14.38
N GLU A 65 29.94 11.58 -13.99
CA GLU A 65 29.80 10.42 -14.89
C GLU A 65 28.37 10.25 -15.40
N LEU A 66 27.42 10.98 -14.79
CA LEU A 66 26.02 10.95 -15.18
C LEU A 66 25.76 11.89 -16.35
N VAL A 67 24.85 11.48 -17.22
CA VAL A 67 24.44 12.24 -18.41
C VAL A 67 23.05 12.81 -18.18
N ASP A 68 22.80 14.01 -18.69
CA ASP A 68 21.47 14.63 -18.62
C ASP A 68 20.48 13.91 -19.55
N PRO A 69 19.32 13.44 -19.06
CA PRO A 69 18.24 12.96 -19.91
C PRO A 69 17.57 14.11 -20.66
N THR A 70 16.88 13.76 -21.74
CA THR A 70 16.03 14.70 -22.49
C THR A 70 14.59 14.61 -21.99
N HIS A 71 13.92 15.74 -21.80
CA HIS A 71 12.49 15.76 -21.52
C HIS A 71 11.68 15.47 -22.78
N ASP A 72 10.91 14.38 -22.78
CA ASP A 72 9.97 14.05 -23.84
C ASP A 72 8.58 14.62 -23.50
N GLU A 73 8.19 15.68 -24.20
CA GLU A 73 6.92 16.38 -24.00
C GLU A 73 5.69 15.50 -24.29
N MET A 74 5.82 14.51 -25.19
CA MET A 74 4.71 13.65 -25.57
C MET A 74 4.43 12.60 -24.49
N THR A 75 5.48 11.96 -23.97
CA THR A 75 5.34 10.95 -22.91
C THR A 75 5.38 11.54 -21.50
N ARG A 76 5.76 12.82 -21.36
CA ARG A 76 5.96 13.54 -20.09
C ARG A 76 6.93 12.83 -19.16
N LYS A 77 8.03 12.35 -19.72
CA LYS A 77 9.07 11.58 -19.02
C LYS A 77 10.45 12.07 -19.42
N CYS A 78 11.43 11.85 -18.55
CA CYS A 78 12.82 11.97 -18.93
C CYS A 78 13.26 10.72 -19.68
N VAL A 79 13.96 10.90 -20.79
CA VAL A 79 14.42 9.84 -21.68
C VAL A 79 15.93 9.91 -21.80
N CYS A 80 16.59 8.79 -21.50
CA CYS A 80 18.03 8.66 -21.66
C CYS A 80 18.42 8.34 -23.11
N PRO A 81 19.64 8.72 -23.53
CA PRO A 81 20.19 8.26 -24.80
C PRO A 81 20.31 6.72 -24.83
N ALA A 82 20.50 6.16 -26.03
CA ALA A 82 20.72 4.72 -26.19
C ALA A 82 21.92 4.26 -25.35
N ASP A 83 21.82 3.06 -24.77
CA ASP A 83 22.81 2.46 -23.86
C ASP A 83 22.96 3.17 -22.49
N TYR A 84 21.95 3.95 -22.08
CA TYR A 84 21.85 4.54 -20.75
C TYR A 84 20.49 4.24 -20.11
N GLU A 85 20.46 4.13 -18.79
CA GLU A 85 19.24 3.97 -17.99
C GLU A 85 18.99 5.17 -17.07
N LEU A 86 17.72 5.41 -16.77
CA LEU A 86 17.28 6.54 -15.96
C LEU A 86 17.40 6.18 -14.47
N VAL A 87 18.02 7.06 -13.69
CA VAL A 87 18.25 6.88 -12.25
C VAL A 87 17.90 8.16 -11.47
N GLU A 88 17.42 7.96 -10.24
CA GLU A 88 17.26 9.03 -9.24
C GLU A 88 18.10 8.76 -7.99
N GLN A 89 18.86 7.68 -7.97
CA GLN A 89 19.67 7.27 -6.84
C GLN A 89 20.91 6.55 -7.33
N VAL A 90 22.06 6.94 -6.79
CA VAL A 90 23.34 6.25 -6.98
C VAL A 90 23.82 5.75 -5.63
N GLY A 91 23.86 4.43 -5.46
CA GLY A 91 24.16 3.80 -4.18
C GLY A 91 23.16 4.22 -3.10
N LYS A 92 23.63 4.94 -2.06
CA LYS A 92 22.78 5.45 -0.96
C LYS A 92 22.35 6.91 -1.14
N ARG A 93 22.76 7.56 -2.22
CA ARG A 93 22.54 9.00 -2.43
C ARG A 93 21.42 9.22 -3.42
N LEU A 94 20.36 9.87 -2.95
CA LEU A 94 19.28 10.38 -3.79
C LEU A 94 19.78 11.59 -4.58
N LEU A 95 19.47 11.62 -5.87
CA LEU A 95 19.77 12.72 -6.78
C LEU A 95 18.67 13.79 -6.70
N GLU A 96 19.04 15.03 -7.00
CA GLU A 96 18.11 16.17 -7.07
C GLU A 96 17.27 16.17 -8.37
N SER A 97 17.75 15.45 -9.39
CA SER A 97 17.10 15.28 -10.70
C SER A 97 17.15 13.83 -11.18
N GLN A 98 16.32 13.49 -12.16
CA GLN A 98 16.50 12.27 -12.94
C GLN A 98 17.73 12.41 -13.83
N MET A 99 18.64 11.45 -13.76
CA MET A 99 19.91 11.41 -14.50
C MET A 99 20.03 10.10 -15.29
N CYS A 100 20.99 10.03 -16.20
CA CYS A 100 21.29 8.83 -16.97
C CYS A 100 22.64 8.23 -16.56
N VAL A 101 22.66 6.92 -16.34
CA VAL A 101 23.88 6.15 -16.09
C VAL A 101 24.13 5.20 -17.27
N PRO A 102 25.39 5.03 -17.74
CA PRO A 102 25.69 4.10 -18.81
C PRO A 102 25.36 2.68 -18.38
N CYS A 103 24.75 1.92 -19.29
CA CYS A 103 24.40 0.54 -19.04
C CYS A 103 25.66 -0.33 -19.03
N GLY A 104 25.62 -1.39 -18.21
CA GLY A 104 26.70 -2.37 -18.13
C GLY A 104 26.83 -3.20 -19.41
N PRO A 105 27.83 -4.09 -19.47
CA PRO A 105 28.06 -4.97 -20.63
C PRO A 105 26.87 -5.87 -20.97
N ASP A 106 25.94 -6.08 -20.02
CA ASP A 106 24.73 -6.88 -20.17
C ASP A 106 23.49 -6.05 -20.61
N GLY A 107 23.65 -4.75 -20.90
CA GLY A 107 22.61 -3.86 -21.43
C GLY A 107 21.76 -3.12 -20.39
N CYS A 108 20.81 -2.29 -20.87
CA CYS A 108 19.92 -1.45 -20.04
C CYS A 108 18.65 -2.15 -19.56
N SER A 109 18.54 -3.47 -19.75
CA SER A 109 17.46 -4.29 -19.16
C SER A 109 17.73 -4.50 -17.66
N GLY A 110 18.05 -3.40 -16.97
CA GLY A 110 18.26 -3.34 -15.53
C GLY A 110 16.93 -3.33 -14.81
N CYS A 111 16.94 -3.89 -13.61
CA CYS A 111 15.80 -3.87 -12.72
C CYS A 111 15.51 -2.43 -12.29
N VAL A 112 14.28 -1.96 -12.50
CA VAL A 112 13.89 -0.61 -12.05
C VAL A 112 13.95 -0.56 -10.52
N PHE A 113 14.49 0.52 -9.94
CA PHE A 113 14.46 0.70 -8.49
C PHE A 113 13.03 0.59 -7.94
N PRO A 114 12.78 -0.06 -6.78
CA PRO A 114 13.73 -0.57 -5.76
C PRO A 114 14.27 -1.99 -6.02
N TYR A 115 14.24 -2.49 -7.24
CA TYR A 115 14.79 -3.79 -7.60
C TYR A 115 16.25 -3.63 -8.09
N SER A 116 17.08 -4.65 -7.89
CA SER A 116 18.48 -4.76 -8.29
C SER A 116 18.71 -6.10 -8.98
N LEU A 117 19.58 -6.13 -9.98
CA LEU A 117 19.92 -7.33 -10.73
C LEU A 117 20.84 -8.24 -9.90
N LYS A 118 20.47 -9.51 -9.74
CA LYS A 118 21.38 -10.56 -9.22
C LYS A 118 22.36 -11.02 -10.29
N GLU A 119 23.44 -11.68 -9.86
CA GLU A 119 24.38 -12.39 -10.76
C GLU A 119 23.68 -13.40 -11.68
N THR A 120 22.50 -13.91 -11.29
CA THR A 120 21.67 -14.82 -12.09
C THR A 120 20.83 -14.13 -13.16
N GLY A 121 20.86 -12.79 -13.25
CA GLY A 121 20.01 -12.01 -14.16
C GLY A 121 18.58 -11.76 -13.65
N GLU A 122 18.25 -12.16 -12.42
CA GLU A 122 16.94 -11.94 -11.82
C GLU A 122 16.85 -10.61 -11.06
N CYS A 123 15.70 -9.95 -11.12
CA CYS A 123 15.42 -8.76 -10.33
C CYS A 123 14.97 -9.12 -8.91
N VAL A 124 15.71 -8.63 -7.92
CA VAL A 124 15.39 -8.79 -6.50
C VAL A 124 15.37 -7.45 -5.80
N CYS A 125 14.77 -7.36 -4.62
CA CYS A 125 14.83 -6.10 -3.88
C CYS A 125 16.27 -5.67 -3.58
N ALA A 126 16.57 -4.40 -3.85
CA ALA A 126 17.84 -3.80 -3.54
C ALA A 126 18.12 -3.84 -2.03
N SER A 127 19.40 -3.70 -1.64
CA SER A 127 19.78 -3.64 -0.24
C SER A 127 19.02 -2.53 0.51
N GLY A 128 18.48 -2.86 1.68
CA GLY A 128 17.59 -1.96 2.44
C GLY A 128 16.10 -2.11 2.11
N TYR A 129 15.76 -2.98 1.16
CA TYR A 129 14.38 -3.36 0.83
C TYR A 129 14.12 -4.84 1.15
N THR A 130 12.87 -5.13 1.49
CA THR A 130 12.35 -6.48 1.76
C THR A 130 11.31 -6.83 0.71
N THR A 131 11.38 -8.06 0.18
CA THR A 131 10.36 -8.60 -0.74
C THR A 131 9.13 -9.04 0.05
N LEU A 132 7.97 -8.54 -0.35
CA LEU A 132 6.66 -8.97 0.13
C LEU A 132 6.20 -10.25 -0.58
N TYR A 133 5.15 -10.89 -0.06
CA TYR A 133 4.59 -12.11 -0.64
C TYR A 133 4.03 -11.89 -2.05
N ASP A 134 3.55 -10.69 -2.37
CA ASP A 134 3.17 -10.28 -3.75
C ASP A 134 4.36 -9.95 -4.68
N ALA A 135 5.59 -10.28 -4.26
CA ALA A 135 6.86 -9.97 -4.92
C ALA A 135 7.22 -8.47 -5.00
N SER A 136 6.42 -7.59 -4.40
CA SER A 136 6.75 -6.17 -4.34
C SER A 136 7.87 -5.88 -3.33
N CYS A 137 8.63 -4.82 -3.56
CA CYS A 137 9.69 -4.38 -2.64
C CYS A 137 9.25 -3.22 -1.76
N VAL A 138 9.57 -3.31 -0.48
CA VAL A 138 9.29 -2.26 0.52
C VAL A 138 10.53 -1.94 1.33
N PRO A 139 10.70 -0.70 1.84
CA PRO A 139 11.79 -0.40 2.75
C PRO A 139 11.76 -1.34 3.96
N THR A 140 12.90 -1.94 4.29
CA THR A 140 13.01 -2.93 5.38
C THR A 140 12.60 -2.35 6.73
N GLU A 141 12.78 -1.05 6.95
CA GLU A 141 12.33 -0.36 8.16
C GLU A 141 10.81 -0.40 8.34
N VAL A 142 10.05 -0.24 7.25
CA VAL A 142 8.58 -0.32 7.26
C VAL A 142 8.14 -1.76 7.56
N TYR A 143 8.80 -2.73 6.93
CA TYR A 143 8.54 -4.16 7.18
C TYR A 143 8.80 -4.52 8.65
N ASN A 144 9.94 -4.10 9.21
CA ASN A 144 10.29 -4.34 10.61
C ASN A 144 9.30 -3.70 11.59
N GLY A 145 8.77 -2.51 11.26
CA GLY A 145 7.73 -1.86 12.04
C GLY A 145 6.43 -2.68 12.17
N VAL A 146 6.13 -3.52 11.18
CA VAL A 146 5.01 -4.48 11.18
C VAL A 146 5.38 -5.77 11.92
N VAL A 147 6.59 -6.29 11.73
CA VAL A 147 7.09 -7.49 12.44
C VAL A 147 7.02 -7.34 13.95
N VAL A 148 7.38 -6.16 14.48
CA VAL A 148 7.29 -5.89 15.93
C VAL A 148 5.85 -5.98 16.43
N ALA A 149 4.87 -5.49 15.65
CA ALA A 149 3.46 -5.58 16.00
C ALA A 149 2.89 -7.01 15.94
N ALA A 150 3.50 -7.87 15.11
CA ALA A 150 3.12 -9.27 14.94
C ALA A 150 3.57 -10.20 16.09
N VAL A 151 4.41 -9.73 17.01
CA VAL A 151 4.98 -10.57 18.08
C VAL A 151 3.88 -11.18 18.94
N GLY A 152 3.94 -12.50 19.15
CA GLY A 152 2.99 -13.26 19.97
C GLY A 152 1.61 -13.43 19.34
N ALA A 153 1.39 -12.98 18.10
CA ALA A 153 0.11 -13.14 17.43
C ALA A 153 -0.04 -14.54 16.80
N THR A 154 -1.28 -15.03 16.76
CA THR A 154 -1.61 -16.35 16.24
C THR A 154 -2.25 -16.30 14.85
N THR A 155 -2.01 -17.32 14.01
CA THR A 155 -2.79 -17.55 12.78
C THR A 155 -3.67 -18.79 12.88
N THR A 156 -3.89 -19.24 14.11
CA THR A 156 -4.78 -20.34 14.44
C THR A 156 -6.18 -19.80 14.71
N PHE A 157 -7.18 -20.32 14.02
CA PHE A 157 -8.59 -20.02 14.27
C PHE A 157 -9.41 -21.31 14.38
N GLN A 158 -10.53 -21.23 15.07
CA GLN A 158 -11.51 -22.31 15.17
C GLN A 158 -12.73 -21.94 14.34
N PRO A 159 -12.87 -22.47 13.10
CA PRO A 159 -14.07 -22.21 12.32
C PRO A 159 -15.30 -22.73 13.07
N LEU A 160 -16.41 -22.00 12.97
CA LEU A 160 -17.69 -22.49 13.45
C LEU A 160 -18.03 -23.77 12.70
N ASN A 161 -18.43 -24.80 13.43
CA ASN A 161 -18.91 -26.04 12.81
C ASN A 161 -20.17 -25.71 11.99
N LEU A 162 -20.08 -25.89 10.66
CA LEU A 162 -21.11 -25.56 9.66
C LEU A 162 -22.47 -26.22 9.93
N ASN A 163 -22.54 -27.15 10.90
CA ASN A 163 -23.73 -27.87 11.31
C ASN A 163 -24.62 -27.10 12.31
N ASN A 164 -24.36 -25.80 12.55
CA ASN A 164 -25.19 -24.90 13.37
C ASN A 164 -25.46 -25.35 14.83
N LYS A 165 -24.66 -26.26 15.38
CA LYS A 165 -24.82 -26.72 16.77
C LYS A 165 -24.08 -25.85 17.81
N GLY A 166 -23.46 -24.74 17.38
CA GLY A 166 -22.70 -23.86 18.28
C GLY A 166 -21.45 -24.52 18.88
N ILE A 167 -20.99 -25.64 18.31
CA ILE A 167 -19.77 -26.33 18.72
C ILE A 167 -18.62 -25.79 17.87
N LEU A 168 -17.53 -25.36 18.52
CA LEU A 168 -16.32 -24.91 17.84
C LEU A 168 -15.72 -26.06 17.02
N GLY A 169 -15.32 -25.77 15.79
CA GLY A 169 -14.56 -26.71 14.96
C GLY A 169 -13.12 -26.89 15.46
N PRO A 170 -12.38 -27.86 14.88
CA PRO A 170 -10.97 -28.04 15.22
C PRO A 170 -10.15 -26.79 14.87
N SER A 171 -9.14 -26.50 15.66
CA SER A 171 -8.22 -25.39 15.40
C SER A 171 -7.48 -25.61 14.07
N VAL A 172 -7.47 -24.59 13.22
CA VAL A 172 -6.76 -24.58 11.93
C VAL A 172 -5.73 -23.46 11.95
N THR A 173 -4.46 -23.79 11.71
CA THR A 173 -3.39 -22.81 11.55
C THR A 173 -3.16 -22.53 10.07
N SER A 174 -3.28 -21.27 9.65
CA SER A 174 -3.08 -20.88 8.26
C SER A 174 -1.77 -20.12 8.06
N VAL A 175 -0.87 -20.71 7.27
CA VAL A 175 0.37 -20.04 6.81
C VAL A 175 0.06 -18.96 5.79
N VAL A 176 -0.99 -19.15 4.98
CA VAL A 176 -1.42 -18.19 3.96
C VAL A 176 -1.95 -16.91 4.60
N VAL A 177 -2.73 -17.02 5.68
CA VAL A 177 -3.18 -15.86 6.47
C VAL A 177 -1.98 -15.09 7.02
N ARG A 178 -0.90 -15.77 7.42
CA ARG A 178 0.32 -15.11 7.89
C ARG A 178 0.92 -14.21 6.83
N SER A 179 1.17 -14.74 5.63
CA SER A 179 1.80 -13.98 4.55
C SER A 179 0.93 -12.80 4.12
N TYR A 180 -0.35 -13.03 3.86
CA TYR A 180 -1.26 -11.95 3.45
C TYR A 180 -1.47 -10.90 4.53
N ALA A 181 -1.53 -11.27 5.82
CA ALA A 181 -1.69 -10.31 6.91
C ALA A 181 -0.47 -9.39 7.03
N MET A 182 0.74 -9.94 6.93
CA MET A 182 1.98 -9.15 6.96
C MET A 182 2.05 -8.17 5.79
N ASP A 183 1.84 -8.67 4.56
CA ASP A 183 1.83 -7.84 3.35
C ASP A 183 0.78 -6.73 3.42
N SER A 184 -0.45 -7.09 3.76
CA SER A 184 -1.57 -6.15 3.85
C SER A 184 -1.34 -5.10 4.92
N ALA A 185 -0.72 -5.46 6.04
CA ALA A 185 -0.33 -4.53 7.10
C ALA A 185 0.76 -3.57 6.64
N VAL A 186 1.79 -4.05 5.93
CA VAL A 186 2.81 -3.18 5.33
C VAL A 186 2.18 -2.22 4.32
N GLN A 187 1.36 -2.72 3.40
CA GLN A 187 0.66 -1.88 2.43
C GLN A 187 -0.28 -0.88 3.11
N CYS A 188 -0.98 -1.29 4.18
CA CYS A 188 -1.85 -0.40 4.94
C CYS A 188 -1.09 0.68 5.72
N MET A 189 0.05 0.34 6.34
CA MET A 189 0.96 1.31 6.98
C MET A 189 1.44 2.37 5.99
N ARG A 190 1.65 1.97 4.73
CA ARG A 190 2.04 2.87 3.65
C ARG A 190 0.88 3.70 3.10
N GLY A 191 -0.36 3.28 3.39
CA GLY A 191 -1.56 4.03 3.06
C GLY A 191 -2.39 3.50 1.91
N MET A 192 -2.07 2.31 1.43
CA MET A 192 -2.80 1.66 0.35
C MET A 192 -4.14 1.14 0.88
N ALA A 193 -5.25 1.68 0.35
CA ALA A 193 -6.60 1.35 0.80
C ALA A 193 -6.95 -0.14 0.59
N VAL A 194 -6.44 -0.73 -0.49
CA VAL A 194 -6.59 -2.17 -0.78
C VAL A 194 -5.92 -3.01 0.30
N GLY A 195 -4.67 -2.68 0.68
CA GLY A 195 -3.97 -3.34 1.77
C GLY A 195 -4.72 -3.22 3.10
N CYS A 196 -5.22 -2.03 3.44
CA CYS A 196 -6.03 -1.84 4.65
C CYS A 196 -7.32 -2.67 4.65
N SER A 197 -8.01 -2.72 3.51
CA SER A 197 -9.27 -3.47 3.37
C SER A 197 -9.01 -4.97 3.45
N LEU A 198 -7.94 -5.46 2.82
CA LEU A 198 -7.54 -6.87 2.88
C LEU A 198 -7.15 -7.28 4.31
N LEU A 199 -6.39 -6.43 5.02
CA LEU A 199 -6.03 -6.66 6.42
C LEU A 199 -7.27 -6.73 7.32
N PHE A 200 -8.20 -5.79 7.15
CA PHE A 200 -9.47 -5.80 7.88
C PHE A 200 -10.27 -7.07 7.59
N ASN A 201 -10.44 -7.44 6.32
CA ASN A 201 -11.17 -8.65 5.93
C ASN A 201 -10.51 -9.91 6.49
N MET A 202 -9.17 -9.97 6.57
CA MET A 202 -8.47 -11.07 7.25
C MET A 202 -8.76 -11.10 8.76
N CYS A 203 -8.92 -9.94 9.41
CA CYS A 203 -9.36 -9.90 10.81
C CYS A 203 -10.81 -10.41 10.96
N VAL A 204 -11.70 -10.10 10.02
CA VAL A 204 -13.05 -10.69 9.97
C VAL A 204 -13.00 -12.21 9.82
N LEU A 205 -12.13 -12.73 8.94
CA LEU A 205 -11.94 -14.17 8.76
C LEU A 205 -11.41 -14.86 10.03
N MET A 206 -10.63 -14.14 10.83
CA MET A 206 -10.19 -14.57 12.16
C MET A 206 -11.21 -14.23 13.27
N MET A 207 -12.47 -13.99 12.91
CA MET A 207 -13.59 -13.77 13.83
C MET A 207 -13.38 -12.60 14.80
N TYR A 208 -12.60 -11.59 14.40
CA TYR A 208 -12.23 -10.45 15.24
C TYR A 208 -11.42 -10.81 16.50
N ASP A 209 -10.76 -11.97 16.52
CA ASP A 209 -9.86 -12.36 17.60
C ASP A 209 -8.67 -11.39 17.66
N VAL A 210 -8.59 -10.57 18.72
CA VAL A 210 -7.56 -9.53 18.90
C VAL A 210 -6.16 -10.10 19.04
N ASP A 211 -6.03 -11.37 19.46
CA ASP A 211 -4.75 -12.06 19.55
C ASP A 211 -4.34 -12.68 18.21
N SER A 212 -5.26 -12.74 17.23
CA SER A 212 -4.94 -13.15 15.88
C SER A 212 -4.07 -12.11 15.16
N LEU A 213 -3.15 -12.61 14.35
CA LEU A 213 -2.20 -11.80 13.58
C LEU A 213 -2.86 -10.67 12.77
N PRO A 214 -3.86 -10.91 11.91
CA PRO A 214 -4.43 -9.83 11.11
C PRO A 214 -5.15 -8.77 11.98
N CYS A 215 -5.81 -9.15 13.07
CA CYS A 215 -6.47 -8.19 13.95
C CYS A 215 -5.47 -7.38 14.76
N LYS A 216 -4.44 -8.01 15.32
CA LYS A 216 -3.38 -7.32 16.06
C LYS A 216 -2.62 -6.34 15.18
N LEU A 217 -2.30 -6.75 13.95
CA LEU A 217 -1.70 -5.87 12.96
C LEU A 217 -2.64 -4.72 12.59
N TYR A 218 -3.92 -4.99 12.34
CA TYR A 218 -4.92 -3.96 12.04
C TYR A 218 -5.00 -2.89 13.14
N LEU A 219 -5.08 -3.32 14.40
CA LEU A 219 -5.09 -2.44 15.56
C LEU A 219 -3.79 -1.62 15.64
N SER A 220 -2.63 -2.25 15.45
CA SER A 220 -1.35 -1.55 15.46
C SER A 220 -1.23 -0.51 14.35
N VAL A 221 -1.69 -0.82 13.13
CA VAL A 221 -1.70 0.14 12.02
C VAL A 221 -2.64 1.30 12.33
N ARG A 222 -3.82 1.01 12.88
CA ARG A 222 -4.81 2.03 13.29
C ARG A 222 -4.24 2.98 14.34
N ASP A 223 -3.56 2.46 15.36
CA ASP A 223 -3.04 3.27 16.47
C ASP A 223 -1.84 4.14 16.05
N LYS A 224 -1.05 3.69 15.07
CA LYS A 224 0.07 4.46 14.52
C LYS A 224 -0.35 5.54 13.53
N ARG A 225 -1.57 5.49 12.99
CA ARG A 225 -2.09 6.44 12.00
C ARG A 225 -3.00 7.48 12.68
N THR A 226 -2.39 8.57 13.15
CA THR A 226 -3.12 9.69 13.78
C THR A 226 -3.90 10.57 12.79
N SER A 227 -3.60 10.47 11.49
CA SER A 227 -4.36 11.16 10.43
C SER A 227 -4.40 10.27 9.19
N TYR A 228 -5.59 10.14 8.60
CA TYR A 228 -5.96 9.57 7.28
C TYR A 228 -6.80 8.30 7.23
N ARG A 229 -8.05 8.51 6.75
CA ARG A 229 -9.20 7.59 6.62
C ARG A 229 -9.51 6.82 7.91
N ARG A 230 -10.71 7.06 8.47
CA ARG A 230 -11.23 6.29 9.61
C ARG A 230 -11.27 4.81 9.23
N LEU A 231 -10.24 4.06 9.63
CA LEU A 231 -10.30 2.61 9.68
C LEU A 231 -11.51 2.24 10.54
N PRO A 232 -12.41 1.35 10.07
CA PRO A 232 -13.56 0.93 10.85
C PRO A 232 -13.15 0.50 12.26
N PRO A 233 -13.83 0.95 13.33
CA PRO A 233 -13.56 0.42 14.65
C PRO A 233 -13.84 -1.10 14.62
N LEU A 234 -12.91 -1.89 15.16
CA LEU A 234 -13.24 -3.26 15.53
C LEU A 234 -14.31 -3.20 16.61
N PHE A 235 -15.31 -4.08 16.51
CA PHE A 235 -16.32 -4.20 17.55
C PHE A 235 -15.71 -5.02 18.68
N ASP A 236 -15.18 -4.35 19.70
CA ASP A 236 -14.67 -4.98 20.91
C ASP A 236 -15.86 -5.48 21.73
N GLY A 237 -16.39 -6.64 21.34
CA GLY A 237 -17.43 -7.34 22.06
C GLY A 237 -16.86 -7.93 23.33
N ASP A 238 -16.73 -7.11 24.37
CA ASP A 238 -16.41 -7.60 25.71
C ASP A 238 -17.58 -8.47 26.18
N ASN A 239 -17.42 -9.79 26.08
CA ASN A 239 -18.46 -10.79 26.41
C ASN A 239 -18.70 -10.94 27.93
N THR A 240 -18.47 -9.87 28.70
CA THR A 240 -18.67 -9.82 30.14
C THR A 240 -19.67 -8.71 30.52
N GLY A 241 -20.86 -8.74 29.93
CA GLY A 241 -21.89 -7.77 30.30
C GLY A 241 -23.26 -7.97 29.66
N HIS A 242 -24.06 -8.83 30.27
CA HIS A 242 -25.52 -8.91 30.15
C HIS A 242 -26.15 -9.09 28.75
N LEU A 243 -26.70 -10.29 28.55
CA LEU A 243 -27.95 -10.60 27.85
C LEU A 243 -28.83 -9.36 27.56
N HIS A 244 -28.68 -8.77 26.39
CA HIS A 244 -29.80 -8.16 25.68
C HIS A 244 -29.76 -8.59 24.22
N GLN A 245 -30.69 -9.49 23.90
CA GLN A 245 -31.05 -9.91 22.55
C GLN A 245 -31.14 -8.71 21.59
N ARG A 246 -30.15 -8.55 20.71
CA ARG A 246 -30.38 -7.93 19.40
C ARG A 246 -30.42 -9.03 18.36
N ARG A 247 -31.64 -9.55 18.23
CA ARG A 247 -32.11 -10.38 17.13
C ARG A 247 -31.76 -9.68 15.81
N TRP A 248 -31.01 -10.35 14.94
CA TRP A 248 -30.95 -9.99 13.52
C TRP A 248 -32.37 -9.89 12.99
N ARG A 249 -32.84 -8.68 12.64
CA ARG A 249 -34.05 -8.50 11.83
C ARG A 249 -33.62 -8.49 10.38
N PRO A 250 -34.10 -9.42 9.53
CA PRO A 250 -34.02 -9.25 8.10
C PRO A 250 -34.86 -8.03 7.69
N ALA A 251 -34.35 -7.24 6.76
CA ALA A 251 -35.03 -6.08 6.20
C ALA A 251 -36.41 -6.50 5.66
N GLY A 252 -37.43 -5.74 6.07
CA GLY A 252 -38.84 -6.06 5.85
C GLY A 252 -39.26 -6.00 4.38
N ASN A 253 -40.14 -6.96 4.05
CA ASN A 253 -41.05 -7.02 2.92
C ASN A 253 -41.41 -5.69 2.24
N HIS A 254 -41.01 -5.53 0.98
CA HIS A 254 -41.78 -4.72 0.03
C HIS A 254 -42.92 -5.57 -0.53
N LYS A 255 -44.16 -5.23 -0.13
CA LYS A 255 -45.39 -5.69 -0.78
C LYS A 255 -45.42 -5.15 -2.22
N TYR A 256 -45.35 -6.02 -3.21
CA TYR A 256 -45.91 -5.75 -4.53
C TYR A 256 -47.33 -6.31 -4.57
N HIS A 257 -48.31 -5.41 -4.68
CA HIS A 257 -49.67 -5.73 -5.11
C HIS A 257 -49.67 -5.88 -6.64
N GLY A 258 -50.26 -6.97 -7.14
CA GLY A 258 -50.56 -7.14 -8.56
C GLY A 258 -51.25 -8.48 -8.84
N ARG A 259 -52.59 -8.45 -8.91
CA ARG A 259 -53.42 -9.38 -9.72
C ARG A 259 -52.97 -9.22 -11.19
N TRP A 260 -52.89 -10.22 -12.07
CA TRP A 260 -53.67 -11.43 -12.30
C TRP A 260 -52.73 -12.56 -12.76
#